data_AF-A0A7S1DFP1-F1
#
_entry.id   AF-A0A7S1DFP1-F1
#
_cell.length_a   1.000
_cell.length_b   1.000
_cell.length_c   1.000
_cell.angle_alpha   90.00
_cell.angle_beta   90.00
_cell.angle_gamma   90.00
#
_symmetry.space_group_name_H-M   'P 1'
#
loop_
_entity.id
_entity.type
_entity.pdbx_description
1 polymer ?
#
loop_
_entity_poly.entity_id
_entity_poly.type
_entity_poly.pdbx_seq_one_letter_code
_entity_poly.pdbx_strand_id
1 'polypeptide(L)'
;SLLCVKMGWFSAPPPPPPTPEAPPPFMEGFVAFMLAVWAFELWLDVRQRKKLLDKDMPDALKKVMSGDEFEQARLYSLDKNSYKMLEDAAITFKSALFYVMGGLPWMWGISSLLLSLIGRDPKEKDNEIVLSMVFCTVYYTKETLESLPWEMYREFVLEERHGFNKQSLSLFLMDQIKTYLLMVILGMPALGGVIMVIQMGGPYFYLYAWGLCMGLIMFFLTAYPNFIAPLFNKFTPLHDSPLKTAIEDLAKLNKFPLTRLYVVDGSTRSSHSNAYFYGFGANKRIVLYDTLNTKLLVPEGKDRAAEGKE
;
A
#
# COMPACT_ATOMS: atom_id res chain seq x y z
N SER A 1 37.49 -35.62 64.40
CA SER A 1 37.51 -34.97 63.07
C SER A 1 36.16 -34.98 62.36
N LEU A 2 35.02 -35.00 63.08
CA LEU A 2 33.68 -35.10 62.49
C LEU A 2 32.66 -34.12 63.10
N LEU A 3 33.14 -32.97 63.59
CA LEU A 3 32.29 -31.93 64.20
C LEU A 3 32.38 -30.54 63.55
N CYS A 4 33.31 -30.30 62.62
CA CYS A 4 33.43 -28.98 61.94
C CYS A 4 32.58 -28.83 60.67
N VAL A 5 31.97 -29.90 60.14
CA VAL A 5 31.18 -29.82 58.89
C VAL A 5 29.72 -29.43 59.16
N LYS A 6 29.28 -29.39 60.43
CA LYS A 6 27.86 -29.16 60.80
C LYS A 6 27.49 -27.72 61.14
N MET A 7 28.42 -26.76 61.10
CA MET A 7 28.12 -25.35 61.34
C MET A 7 28.44 -24.55 60.07
N GLY A 8 27.39 -24.25 59.29
CA GLY A 8 27.43 -23.53 58.02
C GLY A 8 27.81 -22.06 58.14
N TRP A 9 29.02 -21.78 58.66
CA TRP A 9 29.57 -20.42 58.80
C TRP A 9 30.49 -20.02 57.63
N PHE A 10 30.76 -20.95 56.70
CA PHE A 10 31.57 -20.72 55.49
C PHE A 10 30.81 -20.98 54.18
N SER A 11 29.48 -20.99 54.21
CA SER A 11 28.70 -20.94 52.97
C SER A 11 28.74 -19.52 52.46
N ALA A 12 29.48 -19.26 51.37
CA ALA A 12 29.37 -18.01 50.64
C ALA A 12 27.87 -17.73 50.38
N PRO A 13 27.38 -16.49 50.56
CA PRO A 13 26.01 -16.16 50.21
C PRO A 13 25.77 -16.61 48.75
N PRO A 14 24.58 -17.17 48.44
CA PRO A 14 24.25 -17.50 47.06
C PRO A 14 24.50 -16.26 46.20
N PRO A 15 25.06 -16.40 44.99
CA PRO A 15 25.24 -15.26 44.11
C PRO A 15 23.90 -14.54 43.99
N PRO A 16 23.88 -13.19 43.98
CA PRO A 16 22.65 -12.46 43.75
C PRO A 16 21.99 -13.02 42.48
N PRO A 17 20.64 -13.11 42.44
CA PRO A 17 19.94 -13.53 41.24
C PRO A 17 20.49 -12.69 40.07
N PRO A 18 20.71 -13.27 38.88
CA PRO A 18 21.17 -12.50 37.74
C PRO A 18 20.25 -11.28 37.63
N THR A 19 20.82 -10.08 37.75
CA THR A 19 20.10 -8.85 37.42
C THR A 19 19.48 -9.08 36.06
N PRO A 20 18.18 -8.77 35.84
CA PRO A 20 17.59 -8.92 34.53
C PRO A 20 18.52 -8.17 33.57
N GLU A 21 19.20 -8.89 32.68
CA GLU A 21 20.00 -8.25 31.65
C GLU A 21 19.07 -7.25 30.98
N ALA A 22 19.50 -5.98 30.90
CA ALA A 22 18.70 -4.99 30.21
C ALA A 22 18.37 -5.59 28.83
N PRO A 23 17.07 -5.62 28.45
CA PRO A 23 16.71 -6.21 27.17
C PRO A 23 17.55 -5.54 26.09
N PRO A 24 18.00 -6.29 25.06
CA PRO A 24 18.73 -5.70 23.96
C PRO A 24 18.01 -4.44 23.46
N PRO A 25 18.74 -3.41 23.00
CA PRO A 25 18.17 -2.14 22.58
C PRO A 25 17.47 -2.30 21.21
N PHE A 26 16.41 -3.11 21.17
CA PHE A 26 15.67 -3.47 19.95
C PHE A 26 15.06 -2.24 19.30
N MET A 27 14.65 -1.27 20.13
CA MET A 27 14.04 -0.05 19.65
C MET A 27 15.05 0.86 18.97
N GLU A 28 16.18 1.10 19.63
CA GLU A 28 17.28 1.91 19.10
C GLU A 28 17.84 1.25 17.84
N GLY A 29 17.97 -0.08 17.84
CA GLY A 29 18.39 -0.86 16.67
C GLY A 29 17.39 -0.73 15.50
N PHE A 30 16.09 -0.81 15.77
CA PHE A 30 15.04 -0.63 14.77
C PHE A 30 15.06 0.78 14.18
N VAL A 31 15.11 1.83 15.02
CA VAL A 31 15.16 3.23 14.57
C VAL A 31 16.46 3.50 13.80
N ALA A 32 17.60 2.99 14.26
CA ALA A 32 18.87 3.13 13.55
C ALA A 32 18.82 2.46 12.17
N PHE A 33 18.26 1.25 12.08
CA PHE A 33 18.10 0.54 10.81
C PHE A 33 17.17 1.30 9.86
N MET A 34 16.03 1.80 10.35
CA MET A 34 15.09 2.61 9.57
C MET A 34 15.76 3.87 9.01
N LEU A 35 16.53 4.59 9.82
CA LEU A 35 17.28 5.77 9.37
C LEU A 35 18.39 5.42 8.36
N ALA A 36 19.03 4.26 8.52
CA ALA A 36 20.04 3.78 7.56
C ALA A 36 19.41 3.44 6.20
N VAL A 37 18.24 2.81 6.18
CA VAL A 37 17.48 2.53 4.95
C VAL A 37 17.09 3.85 4.27
N TRP A 38 16.51 4.80 5.01
CA TRP A 38 16.17 6.11 4.48
C TRP A 38 17.39 6.85 3.92
N ALA A 39 18.53 6.83 4.62
CA ALA A 39 19.76 7.46 4.13
C ALA A 39 20.26 6.82 2.82
N PHE A 40 20.10 5.51 2.66
CA PHE A 40 20.43 4.80 1.43
C PHE A 40 19.48 5.17 0.28
N GLU A 41 18.17 5.23 0.54
CA GLU A 41 17.18 5.66 -0.47
C GLU A 41 17.38 7.12 -0.88
N LEU A 42 17.64 8.00 0.08
CA LEU A 42 17.99 9.40 -0.17
C LEU A 42 19.23 9.50 -1.06
N TRP A 43 20.25 8.67 -0.83
CA TRP A 43 21.43 8.62 -1.68
C TRP A 43 21.09 8.20 -3.13
N LEU A 44 20.22 7.20 -3.31
CA LEU A 44 19.72 6.80 -4.64
C LEU A 44 18.96 7.94 -5.32
N ASP A 45 18.08 8.62 -4.59
CA ASP A 45 17.28 9.73 -5.12
C ASP A 45 18.15 10.94 -5.49
N VAL A 46 19.19 11.25 -4.72
CA VAL A 46 20.18 12.28 -5.08
C VAL A 46 20.95 11.91 -6.34
N ARG A 47 21.30 10.64 -6.52
CA ARG A 47 21.97 10.16 -7.75
C ARG A 47 21.05 10.28 -8.97
N GLN A 48 19.79 9.85 -8.82
CA GLN A 48 18.79 9.98 -9.88
C GLN A 48 18.56 11.45 -10.23
N ARG A 49 18.44 12.31 -9.22
CA ARG A 49 18.28 13.76 -9.41
C ARG A 49 19.43 14.37 -10.20
N LYS A 50 20.68 14.03 -9.87
CA LYS A 50 21.85 14.51 -10.61
C LYS A 50 21.75 14.17 -12.08
N LYS A 51 21.27 12.95 -12.43
CA LYS A 51 21.09 12.58 -13.83
C LYS A 51 19.93 13.32 -14.50
N LEU A 52 18.85 13.57 -13.78
CA LEU A 52 17.71 14.35 -14.27
C LEU A 52 18.04 15.84 -14.50
N LEU A 53 19.11 16.36 -13.90
CA LEU A 53 19.58 17.73 -14.16
C LEU A 53 20.31 17.87 -15.51
N ASP A 54 20.81 16.78 -16.10
CA ASP A 54 21.33 16.79 -17.46
C ASP A 54 20.21 17.08 -18.45
N LYS A 55 20.41 18.08 -19.30
CA LYS A 55 19.46 18.44 -20.37
C LYS A 55 19.74 17.70 -21.67
N ASP A 56 20.87 17.00 -21.76
CA ASP A 56 21.30 16.34 -22.98
C ASP A 56 20.51 15.05 -23.20
N MET A 57 19.69 15.04 -24.25
CA MET A 57 18.94 13.86 -24.67
C MET A 57 19.87 12.82 -25.30
N PRO A 58 19.90 11.56 -24.80
CA PRO A 58 20.64 10.46 -25.40
C PRO A 58 20.25 10.21 -26.87
N ASP A 59 21.21 9.86 -27.71
CA ASP A 59 20.97 9.63 -29.15
C ASP A 59 19.95 8.52 -29.45
N ALA A 60 19.86 7.53 -28.56
CA ALA A 60 18.86 6.47 -28.66
C ALA A 60 17.41 6.99 -28.55
N LEU A 61 17.19 8.08 -27.80
CA LEU A 61 15.86 8.64 -27.56
C LEU A 61 15.42 9.63 -28.65
N LYS A 62 16.37 10.23 -29.38
CA LYS A 62 16.09 11.17 -30.49
C LYS A 62 15.20 10.57 -31.60
N LYS A 63 15.14 9.24 -31.71
CA LYS A 63 14.30 8.52 -32.68
C LYS A 63 12.87 8.25 -32.19
N VAL A 64 12.61 8.37 -30.89
CA VAL A 64 11.37 7.88 -30.23
C VAL A 64 10.61 9.03 -29.57
N MET A 65 11.28 10.11 -29.20
CA MET A 65 10.68 11.28 -28.55
C MET A 65 11.26 12.58 -29.08
N SER A 66 10.44 13.62 -29.08
CA SER A 66 10.85 14.99 -29.38
C SER A 66 11.62 15.61 -28.20
N GLY A 67 12.33 16.70 -28.48
CA GLY A 67 13.04 17.46 -27.44
C GLY A 67 12.09 18.06 -26.39
N ASP A 68 10.91 18.50 -26.80
CA ASP A 68 9.91 19.08 -25.90
C ASP A 68 9.31 18.01 -24.97
N GLU A 69 8.96 16.84 -25.51
CA GLU A 69 8.48 15.71 -24.70
C GLU A 69 9.54 15.23 -23.70
N PHE A 70 10.82 15.20 -24.11
CA PHE A 70 11.92 14.87 -23.22
C PHE A 70 12.04 15.87 -22.07
N GLU A 71 11.96 17.18 -22.34
CA GLU A 71 12.04 18.21 -21.31
C GLU A 71 10.84 18.15 -20.35
N GLN A 72 9.62 17.93 -20.87
CA GLN A 72 8.43 17.76 -20.02
C GLN A 72 8.56 16.53 -19.09
N ALA A 73 8.99 15.39 -19.63
CA ALA A 73 9.23 14.18 -18.83
C ALA A 73 10.33 14.39 -17.78
N ARG A 74 11.38 15.15 -18.11
CA ARG A 74 12.47 15.50 -17.19
C ARG A 74 11.98 16.40 -16.06
N LEU A 75 11.20 17.44 -16.36
CA LEU A 75 10.63 18.36 -15.37
C LEU A 75 9.64 17.64 -14.44
N TYR A 76 8.76 16.81 -14.98
CA TYR A 76 7.87 15.95 -14.19
C TYR A 76 8.67 15.05 -13.23
N SER A 77 9.72 14.41 -13.73
CA SER A 77 10.58 13.54 -12.92
C SER A 77 11.33 14.30 -11.82
N LEU A 78 11.77 15.54 -12.07
CA LEU A 78 12.43 16.40 -11.08
C LEU A 78 11.48 16.84 -9.97
N ASP A 79 10.25 17.24 -10.32
CA ASP A 79 9.22 17.61 -9.36
C ASP A 79 8.85 16.41 -8.49
N LYS A 80 8.60 15.24 -9.11
CA LYS A 80 8.30 13.98 -8.42
C LYS A 80 9.41 13.54 -7.47
N ASN A 81 10.67 13.63 -7.91
CA ASN A 81 11.83 13.33 -7.07
C ASN A 81 11.95 14.31 -5.89
N SER A 82 11.72 15.61 -6.10
CA SER A 82 11.77 16.61 -5.01
C SER A 82 10.69 16.35 -3.96
N TYR A 83 9.47 16.08 -4.42
CA TYR A 83 8.32 15.76 -3.58
C TYR A 83 8.58 14.49 -2.75
N LYS A 84 9.01 13.40 -3.42
CA LYS A 84 9.33 12.12 -2.76
C LYS A 84 10.37 12.30 -1.65
N MET A 85 11.49 12.97 -1.95
CA MET A 85 12.55 13.18 -0.96
C MET A 85 12.07 13.94 0.28
N LEU A 86 11.14 14.91 0.09
CA LEU A 86 10.57 15.68 1.19
C LEU A 86 9.56 14.87 2.01
N GLU A 87 8.67 14.15 1.33
CA GLU A 87 7.67 13.26 1.95
C GLU A 87 8.37 12.17 2.77
N ASP A 88 9.33 11.45 2.18
CA ASP A 88 10.07 10.37 2.82
C ASP A 88 10.84 10.86 4.04
N ALA A 89 11.49 12.03 3.95
CA ALA A 89 12.17 12.63 5.10
C ALA A 89 11.17 12.97 6.22
N ALA A 90 10.09 13.68 5.92
CA ALA A 90 9.11 14.10 6.91
C ALA A 90 8.46 12.89 7.60
N ILE A 91 8.05 11.87 6.83
CA ILE A 91 7.46 10.64 7.36
C ILE A 91 8.49 9.89 8.22
N THR A 92 9.72 9.71 7.74
CA THR A 92 10.75 8.94 8.48
C THR A 92 11.09 9.59 9.81
N PHE A 93 11.36 10.91 9.84
CA PHE A 93 11.71 11.61 11.08
C PHE A 93 10.54 11.63 12.07
N LYS A 94 9.31 11.86 11.58
CA LYS A 94 8.11 11.82 12.41
C LYS A 94 7.89 10.42 13.00
N SER A 95 8.04 9.37 12.20
CA SER A 95 7.92 7.98 12.66
C SER A 95 9.00 7.64 13.67
N ALA A 96 10.25 8.05 13.44
CA ALA A 96 11.34 7.88 14.41
C ALA A 96 11.01 8.54 15.76
N LEU A 97 10.51 9.78 15.72
CA LEU A 97 10.10 10.49 16.94
C LEU A 97 8.91 9.79 17.62
N PHE A 98 7.89 9.40 16.86
CA PHE A 98 6.73 8.68 17.38
C PHE A 98 7.16 7.41 18.12
N TYR A 99 8.08 6.65 17.53
CA TYR A 99 8.64 5.45 18.12
C TYR A 99 9.43 5.78 19.40
N VAL A 100 10.44 6.65 19.34
CA VAL A 100 11.31 6.99 20.48
C VAL A 100 10.52 7.56 21.66
N MET A 101 9.43 8.29 21.39
CA MET A 101 8.57 8.88 22.42
C MET A 101 7.52 7.91 22.99
N GLY A 102 7.57 6.62 22.65
CA GLY A 102 6.62 5.63 23.17
C GLY A 102 5.21 5.76 22.56
N GLY A 103 5.13 6.15 21.29
CA GLY A 103 3.87 6.34 20.57
C GLY A 103 3.00 5.09 20.50
N LEU A 104 3.59 3.89 20.37
CA LEU A 104 2.82 2.63 20.37
C LEU A 104 2.13 2.36 21.73
N PRO A 105 2.82 2.40 22.89
CA PRO A 105 2.18 2.37 24.20
C PRO A 105 1.12 3.47 24.40
N TRP A 106 1.41 4.69 23.96
CA TRP A 106 0.46 5.80 24.06
C TRP A 106 -0.84 5.52 23.28
N MET A 107 -0.71 5.02 22.05
CA MET A 107 -1.85 4.62 21.22
C MET A 107 -2.62 3.45 21.83
N TRP A 108 -1.93 2.47 22.41
CA TRP A 108 -2.58 1.38 23.15
C TRP A 108 -3.43 1.93 24.31
N GLY A 109 -2.94 2.93 25.03
CA GLY A 109 -3.68 3.65 26.06
C GLY A 109 -4.96 4.32 25.52
N ILE A 110 -4.88 4.98 24.36
CA ILE A 110 -6.07 5.54 23.68
C ILE A 110 -7.06 4.44 23.31
N SER A 111 -6.60 3.33 22.75
CA SER A 111 -7.47 2.21 22.38
C SER A 111 -8.18 1.60 23.59
N SER A 112 -7.49 1.54 24.73
CA SER A 112 -8.03 1.07 25.99
C SER A 112 -9.12 2.02 26.52
N LEU A 113 -8.91 3.33 26.40
CA LEU A 113 -9.92 4.34 26.73
C LEU A 113 -11.15 4.21 25.82
N LEU A 114 -10.96 4.10 24.50
CA LEU A 114 -12.04 3.97 23.53
C LEU A 114 -12.87 2.71 23.78
N LEU A 115 -12.23 1.59 24.09
CA LEU A 115 -12.91 0.35 24.44
C LEU A 115 -13.74 0.50 25.73
N SER A 116 -13.18 1.18 26.74
CA SER A 116 -13.87 1.48 28.00
C SER A 116 -15.12 2.34 27.80
N LEU A 117 -15.09 3.30 26.87
CA LEU A 117 -16.25 4.12 26.52
C LEU A 117 -17.41 3.32 25.91
N ILE A 118 -17.13 2.16 25.33
CA ILE A 118 -18.13 1.24 24.77
C ILE A 118 -18.63 0.25 25.83
N GLY A 119 -18.22 0.43 27.11
CA GLY A 119 -18.68 -0.39 28.23
C GLY A 119 -17.98 -1.73 28.37
N ARG A 120 -16.81 -1.91 27.75
CA ARG A 120 -15.98 -3.12 27.86
C ARG A 120 -14.71 -2.82 28.64
N ASP A 121 -14.38 -3.66 29.63
CA ASP A 121 -13.13 -3.50 30.38
C ASP A 121 -11.94 -4.00 29.53
N PRO A 122 -10.95 -3.15 29.22
CA PRO A 122 -9.74 -3.54 28.49
C PRO A 122 -8.91 -4.61 29.19
N LYS A 123 -9.10 -4.83 30.51
CA LYS A 123 -8.36 -5.81 31.31
C LYS A 123 -8.97 -7.22 31.24
N GLU A 124 -10.19 -7.35 30.74
CA GLU A 124 -10.80 -8.66 30.53
C GLU A 124 -10.09 -9.40 29.39
N LYS A 125 -9.72 -10.65 29.63
CA LYS A 125 -9.03 -11.49 28.64
C LYS A 125 -9.83 -11.65 27.34
N ASP A 126 -11.15 -11.74 27.46
CA ASP A 126 -12.05 -11.93 26.31
C ASP A 126 -12.07 -10.70 25.39
N ASN A 127 -11.60 -9.54 25.87
CA ASN A 127 -11.57 -8.29 25.11
C ASN A 127 -10.23 -8.02 24.42
N GLU A 128 -9.20 -8.86 24.59
CA GLU A 128 -7.87 -8.64 24.00
C GLU A 128 -7.92 -8.53 22.47
N ILE A 129 -8.71 -9.39 21.81
CA ILE A 129 -8.89 -9.34 20.35
C ILE A 129 -9.54 -8.02 19.93
N VAL A 130 -10.61 -7.63 20.63
CA VAL A 130 -11.35 -6.40 20.33
C VAL A 130 -10.48 -5.17 20.58
N LEU A 131 -9.71 -5.17 21.67
CA LEU A 131 -8.75 -4.11 21.99
C LEU A 131 -7.68 -4.00 20.89
N SER A 132 -7.17 -5.13 20.40
CA SER A 132 -6.20 -5.17 19.30
C SER A 132 -6.81 -4.64 17.99
N MET A 133 -8.06 -4.97 17.68
CA MET A 133 -8.78 -4.42 16.51
C MET A 133 -8.99 -2.91 16.64
N VAL A 134 -9.35 -2.41 17.83
CA VAL A 134 -9.47 -0.97 18.10
C VAL A 134 -8.10 -0.30 17.94
N PHE A 135 -7.04 -0.88 18.49
CA PHE A 135 -5.67 -0.39 18.32
C PHE A 135 -5.25 -0.29 16.86
N CYS A 136 -5.43 -1.36 16.09
CA CYS A 136 -5.11 -1.35 14.66
C CYS A 136 -5.98 -0.37 13.88
N THR A 137 -7.24 -0.17 14.28
CA THR A 137 -8.11 0.86 13.68
C THR A 137 -7.56 2.25 13.96
N VAL A 138 -7.26 2.59 15.22
CA VAL A 138 -6.70 3.91 15.59
C VAL A 138 -5.36 4.14 14.89
N TYR A 139 -4.51 3.12 14.81
CA TYR A 139 -3.24 3.17 14.08
C TYR A 139 -3.46 3.46 12.60
N TYR A 140 -4.36 2.71 11.96
CA TYR A 140 -4.71 2.93 10.57
C TYR A 140 -5.31 4.31 10.31
N THR A 141 -6.19 4.81 11.20
CA THR A 141 -6.72 6.18 11.13
C THR A 141 -5.60 7.21 11.19
N LYS A 142 -4.65 7.04 12.12
CA LYS A 142 -3.48 7.92 12.24
C LYS A 142 -2.69 7.93 10.94
N GLU A 143 -2.37 6.77 10.37
CA GLU A 143 -1.64 6.68 9.10
C GLU A 143 -2.39 7.35 7.94
N THR A 144 -3.70 7.11 7.82
CA THR A 144 -4.54 7.75 6.78
C THR A 144 -4.57 9.28 6.93
N LEU A 145 -4.74 9.80 8.15
CA LEU A 145 -4.76 11.25 8.38
C LEU A 145 -3.41 11.90 8.10
N GLU A 146 -2.32 11.18 8.36
CA GLU A 146 -0.97 11.67 8.11
C GLU A 146 -0.58 11.62 6.63
N SER A 147 -1.07 10.64 5.87
CA SER A 147 -0.81 10.54 4.42
C SER A 147 -1.66 11.52 3.61
N LEU A 148 -2.86 11.86 4.08
CA LEU A 148 -3.83 12.66 3.34
C LEU A 148 -3.28 14.01 2.82
N PRO A 149 -2.52 14.83 3.58
CA PRO A 149 -1.96 16.08 3.07
C PRO A 149 -0.96 15.86 1.93
N TRP A 150 -0.15 14.81 2.03
CA TRP A 150 0.83 14.43 1.02
C TRP A 150 0.14 13.97 -0.26
N GLU A 151 -0.84 13.08 -0.13
CA GLU A 151 -1.66 12.61 -1.26
C GLU A 151 -2.39 13.78 -1.94
N MET A 152 -2.99 14.70 -1.18
CA MET A 152 -3.63 15.89 -1.76
C MET A 152 -2.64 16.77 -2.51
N TYR A 153 -1.44 17.00 -1.96
CA TYR A 153 -0.41 17.76 -2.67
C TYR A 153 0.03 17.06 -3.95
N ARG A 154 0.25 15.75 -3.88
CA ARG A 154 0.65 14.94 -5.05
C ARG A 154 -0.40 15.07 -6.15
N GLU A 155 -1.67 14.84 -5.86
CA GLU A 155 -2.72 14.83 -6.89
C GLU A 155 -3.05 16.25 -7.39
N PHE A 156 -3.34 17.20 -6.49
CA PHE A 156 -3.90 18.51 -6.86
C PHE A 156 -2.85 19.61 -7.10
N VAL A 157 -1.58 19.36 -6.80
CA VAL A 157 -0.50 20.32 -7.08
C VAL A 157 0.51 19.72 -8.05
N LEU A 158 1.04 18.54 -7.75
CA LEU A 158 2.08 17.93 -8.59
C LEU A 158 1.51 17.38 -9.89
N GLU A 159 0.55 16.44 -9.82
CA GLU A 159 -0.04 15.83 -11.01
C GLU A 159 -0.89 16.85 -11.81
N GLU A 160 -1.55 17.79 -11.13
CA GLU A 160 -2.26 18.91 -11.78
C GLU A 160 -1.30 19.82 -12.58
N ARG A 161 -0.13 20.18 -12.03
CA ARG A 161 0.88 21.01 -12.71
C ARG A 161 1.32 20.39 -14.04
N HIS A 162 1.40 19.07 -14.09
CA HIS A 162 1.82 18.31 -15.27
C HIS A 162 0.63 17.82 -16.12
N GLY A 163 -0.59 18.26 -15.80
CA GLY A 163 -1.80 17.98 -16.58
C GLY A 163 -2.32 16.54 -16.49
N PHE A 164 -1.76 15.74 -15.57
CA PHE A 164 -2.12 14.34 -15.37
C PHE A 164 -3.37 14.15 -14.53
N ASN A 165 -3.61 15.03 -13.55
CA ASN A 165 -4.79 14.95 -12.71
C ASN A 165 -6.08 15.26 -13.52
N LYS A 166 -7.10 14.41 -13.32
CA LYS A 166 -8.46 14.60 -13.86
C LYS A 166 -9.55 14.49 -12.80
N GLN A 167 -9.17 14.13 -11.57
CA GLN A 167 -10.12 13.90 -10.50
C GLN A 167 -10.56 15.22 -9.84
N SER A 168 -11.80 15.28 -9.38
CA SER A 168 -12.27 16.38 -8.52
C SER A 168 -11.94 16.10 -7.05
N LEU A 169 -11.85 17.15 -6.23
CA LEU A 169 -11.65 17.01 -4.79
C LEU A 169 -12.73 16.15 -4.12
N SER A 170 -13.98 16.27 -4.57
CA SER A 170 -15.09 15.46 -4.07
C SER A 170 -14.90 13.97 -4.37
N LEU A 171 -14.49 13.64 -5.60
CA LEU A 171 -14.20 12.25 -5.99
C LEU A 171 -13.02 11.68 -5.18
N PHE A 172 -11.94 12.46 -5.03
CA PHE A 172 -10.78 12.07 -4.23
C PHE A 172 -11.17 11.76 -2.78
N LEU A 173 -11.87 12.67 -2.09
CA LEU A 173 -12.29 12.46 -0.70
C LEU A 173 -13.25 11.28 -0.55
N MET A 174 -14.16 11.08 -1.51
CA MET A 174 -15.06 9.93 -1.49
C MET A 174 -14.30 8.61 -1.69
N ASP A 175 -13.30 8.58 -2.55
CA ASP A 175 -12.45 7.39 -2.74
C ASP A 175 -11.62 7.10 -1.49
N GLN A 176 -11.10 8.12 -0.79
CA GLN A 176 -10.41 7.96 0.48
C GLN A 176 -11.32 7.37 1.56
N ILE A 177 -12.54 7.91 1.71
CA ILE A 177 -13.53 7.39 2.68
C ILE A 177 -13.92 5.95 2.35
N LYS A 178 -14.22 5.64 1.08
CA LYS A 178 -14.55 4.27 0.65
C LYS A 178 -13.41 3.31 0.95
N THR A 179 -12.17 3.69 0.62
CA THR A 179 -10.98 2.87 0.85
C THR A 179 -10.78 2.62 2.34
N TYR A 180 -10.89 3.66 3.16
CA TYR A 180 -10.79 3.57 4.61
C TYR A 180 -11.84 2.61 5.19
N LEU A 181 -13.11 2.78 4.82
CA LEU A 181 -14.20 1.93 5.30
C LEU A 181 -14.04 0.47 4.85
N LEU A 182 -13.64 0.23 3.60
CA LEU A 182 -13.38 -1.13 3.12
C LEU A 182 -12.25 -1.79 3.90
N MET A 183 -11.15 -1.08 4.18
CA MET A 183 -10.06 -1.61 4.99
C MET A 183 -10.48 -1.93 6.42
N VAL A 184 -11.28 -1.07 7.06
CA VAL A 184 -11.79 -1.36 8.41
C VAL A 184 -12.77 -2.54 8.40
N ILE A 185 -13.74 -2.55 7.49
CA ILE A 185 -14.80 -3.57 7.42
C ILE A 185 -14.25 -4.95 7.06
N LEU A 186 -13.28 -5.02 6.14
CA LEU A 186 -12.74 -6.29 5.66
C LEU A 186 -11.46 -6.70 6.41
N GLY A 187 -10.61 -5.73 6.73
CA GLY A 187 -9.32 -5.96 7.39
C GLY A 187 -9.45 -6.30 8.87
N MET A 188 -10.34 -5.64 9.62
CA MET A 188 -10.44 -5.88 11.07
C MET A 188 -10.97 -7.29 11.40
N PRO A 189 -12.00 -7.83 10.71
CA PRO A 189 -12.39 -9.23 10.90
C PRO A 189 -11.31 -10.22 10.51
N ALA A 190 -10.57 -9.95 9.42
CA ALA A 190 -9.44 -10.78 9.00
C ALA A 190 -8.34 -10.79 10.07
N LEU A 191 -7.98 -9.63 10.61
CA LEU A 191 -7.02 -9.48 11.70
C LEU A 191 -7.50 -10.21 12.96
N GLY A 192 -8.75 -10.01 13.37
CA GLY A 192 -9.34 -10.70 14.53
C GLY A 192 -9.29 -12.22 14.38
N GLY A 193 -9.58 -12.74 13.17
CA GLY A 193 -9.44 -14.16 12.86
C GLY A 193 -8.01 -14.67 13.00
N VAL A 194 -7.01 -13.90 12.54
CA VAL A 194 -5.58 -14.26 12.70
C VAL A 194 -5.19 -14.27 14.18
N ILE A 195 -5.57 -13.25 14.96
CA ILE A 195 -5.26 -13.18 16.40
C ILE A 195 -5.92 -14.36 17.13
N MET A 196 -7.17 -14.70 16.79
CA MET A 196 -7.87 -15.86 17.36
C MET A 196 -7.11 -17.16 17.06
N VAL A 197 -6.64 -17.35 15.83
CA VAL A 197 -5.83 -18.53 15.46
C VAL A 197 -4.50 -18.56 16.22
N ILE A 198 -3.87 -17.42 16.45
CA ILE A 198 -2.64 -17.35 17.27
C ILE A 198 -2.92 -17.77 18.71
N GLN A 199 -4.01 -17.27 19.31
CA GLN A 199 -4.38 -17.59 20.69
C GLN A 199 -4.79 -19.06 20.88
N MET A 200 -5.45 -19.66 19.89
CA MET A 200 -6.01 -21.02 19.99
C MET A 200 -5.13 -22.11 19.32
N GLY A 201 -4.20 -21.74 18.45
CA GLY A 201 -3.50 -22.67 17.55
C GLY A 201 -2.40 -23.52 18.19
N GLY A 202 -2.09 -23.33 19.47
CA GLY A 202 -1.08 -24.10 20.19
C GLY A 202 0.34 -23.97 19.57
N PRO A 203 1.23 -24.96 19.73
CA PRO A 203 2.61 -24.89 19.23
C PRO A 203 2.73 -24.71 17.71
N TYR A 204 1.70 -25.11 16.96
CA TYR A 204 1.68 -25.05 15.50
C TYR A 204 0.79 -23.91 14.96
N PHE A 205 0.47 -22.91 15.79
CA PHE A 205 -0.40 -21.78 15.43
C PHE A 205 0.02 -21.11 14.11
N TYR A 206 1.32 -21.05 13.83
CA TYR A 206 1.87 -20.42 12.63
C TYR A 206 1.44 -21.14 11.34
N LEU A 207 1.25 -22.47 11.35
CA LEU A 207 0.74 -23.21 10.19
C LEU A 207 -0.73 -22.90 9.93
N TYR A 208 -1.53 -22.80 11.00
CA TYR A 208 -2.95 -22.45 10.90
C TYR A 208 -3.14 -20.98 10.47
N ALA A 209 -2.35 -20.06 11.05
CA ALA A 209 -2.36 -18.65 10.68
C ALA A 209 -1.93 -18.47 9.22
N TRP A 210 -0.88 -19.17 8.79
CA TRP A 210 -0.47 -19.21 7.38
C TRP A 210 -1.60 -19.72 6.47
N GLY A 211 -2.26 -20.84 6.84
CA GLY A 211 -3.38 -21.38 6.08
C GLY A 211 -4.55 -20.41 5.97
N LEU A 212 -4.91 -19.73 7.06
CA LEU A 212 -5.92 -18.68 7.07
C LEU A 212 -5.53 -17.50 6.17
N CYS A 213 -4.30 -17.00 6.29
CA CYS A 213 -3.80 -15.91 5.45
C CYS A 213 -3.83 -16.30 3.96
N MET A 214 -3.39 -17.51 3.61
CA MET A 214 -3.46 -18.01 2.23
C MET A 214 -4.90 -18.10 1.73
N GLY A 215 -5.82 -18.57 2.57
CA GLY A 215 -7.25 -18.59 2.26
C GLY A 215 -7.81 -17.20 1.99
N LEU A 216 -7.48 -16.22 2.85
CA LEU A 216 -7.88 -14.83 2.68
C LEU A 216 -7.29 -14.20 1.41
N ILE A 217 -6.00 -14.44 1.11
CA ILE A 217 -5.34 -13.96 -0.10
C ILE A 217 -6.04 -14.52 -1.35
N MET A 218 -6.30 -15.83 -1.39
CA MET A 218 -6.99 -16.46 -2.52
C MET A 218 -8.43 -15.96 -2.68
N PHE A 219 -9.12 -15.74 -1.56
CA PHE A 219 -10.44 -15.12 -1.54
C PHE A 219 -10.40 -13.72 -2.14
N PHE A 220 -9.54 -12.83 -1.65
CA PHE A 220 -9.45 -11.45 -2.14
C PHE A 220 -8.92 -11.36 -3.58
N LEU A 221 -8.00 -12.23 -4.00
CA LEU A 221 -7.55 -12.30 -5.39
C LEU A 221 -8.72 -12.57 -6.36
N THR A 222 -9.71 -13.33 -5.91
CA THR A 222 -10.91 -13.66 -6.70
C THR A 222 -12.04 -12.63 -6.52
N ALA A 223 -12.23 -12.13 -5.30
CA ALA A 223 -13.30 -11.21 -4.95
C ALA A 223 -13.01 -9.77 -5.39
N TYR A 224 -11.77 -9.31 -5.30
CA TYR A 224 -11.37 -7.93 -5.55
C TYR A 224 -11.85 -7.40 -6.92
N PRO A 225 -11.60 -8.08 -8.05
CA PRO A 225 -11.98 -7.53 -9.35
C PRO A 225 -13.50 -7.53 -9.60
N ASN A 226 -14.26 -8.36 -8.89
CA ASN A 226 -15.70 -8.52 -9.08
C ASN A 226 -16.53 -7.66 -8.14
N PHE A 227 -16.04 -7.41 -6.92
CA PHE A 227 -16.81 -6.75 -5.86
C PHE A 227 -16.17 -5.47 -5.34
N ILE A 228 -14.84 -5.35 -5.36
CA ILE A 228 -14.13 -4.20 -4.77
C ILE A 228 -13.80 -3.18 -5.85
N ALA A 229 -13.11 -3.58 -6.92
CA ALA A 229 -12.73 -2.67 -8.00
C ALA A 229 -13.91 -1.92 -8.62
N PRO A 230 -15.11 -2.53 -8.84
CA PRO A 230 -16.27 -1.83 -9.37
C PRO A 230 -16.87 -0.73 -8.46
N LEU A 231 -16.49 -0.67 -7.18
CA LEU A 231 -16.91 0.41 -6.27
C LEU A 231 -16.19 1.74 -6.55
N PHE A 232 -15.05 1.65 -7.25
CA PHE A 232 -14.19 2.78 -7.59
C PHE A 232 -14.30 3.12 -9.08
N ASN A 233 -14.23 2.11 -9.95
CA ASN A 233 -14.16 2.32 -11.39
C ASN A 233 -15.32 1.63 -12.11
N LYS A 234 -15.73 2.19 -13.23
CA LYS A 234 -16.69 1.60 -14.14
C LYS A 234 -15.96 0.69 -15.13
N PHE A 235 -16.37 -0.58 -15.13
CA PHE A 235 -15.89 -1.57 -16.10
C PHE A 235 -16.96 -1.80 -17.16
N THR A 236 -16.64 -1.53 -18.42
CA THR A 236 -17.51 -1.81 -19.57
C THR A 236 -16.88 -2.87 -20.46
N PRO A 237 -17.65 -3.84 -20.99
CA PRO A 237 -17.11 -4.78 -21.97
C PRO A 237 -16.55 -4.02 -23.19
N LEU A 238 -15.41 -4.46 -23.72
CA LEU A 238 -14.86 -3.86 -24.94
C LEU A 238 -15.83 -4.11 -26.11
N HIS A 239 -16.17 -3.03 -26.83
CA HIS A 239 -17.04 -3.10 -28.00
C HIS A 239 -16.44 -3.97 -29.10
N ASP A 240 -17.31 -4.56 -29.93
CA ASP A 240 -16.88 -5.29 -31.11
C ASP A 240 -16.15 -4.35 -32.07
N SER A 241 -14.85 -4.60 -32.23
CA SER A 241 -13.90 -3.74 -32.92
C SER A 241 -12.75 -4.60 -33.49
N PRO A 242 -12.00 -4.11 -34.50
CA PRO A 242 -10.81 -4.79 -35.00
C PRO A 242 -9.79 -5.09 -33.89
N LEU A 243 -9.67 -4.19 -32.91
CA LEU A 243 -8.80 -4.38 -31.75
C LEU A 243 -9.24 -5.59 -30.91
N LYS A 244 -10.54 -5.72 -30.62
CA LYS A 244 -11.06 -6.87 -29.86
C LYS A 244 -10.73 -8.18 -30.57
N THR A 245 -10.97 -8.27 -31.87
CA THR A 245 -10.67 -9.46 -32.67
C THR A 245 -9.17 -9.76 -32.66
N ALA A 246 -8.32 -8.76 -32.86
CA ALA A 246 -6.87 -8.94 -32.81
C ALA A 246 -6.36 -9.47 -31.45
N ILE A 247 -6.91 -8.95 -30.34
CA ILE A 247 -6.58 -9.43 -28.98
C ILE A 247 -7.06 -10.88 -28.79
N GLU A 248 -8.27 -11.22 -29.23
CA GLU A 248 -8.81 -12.56 -29.11
C GLU A 248 -8.01 -13.58 -29.95
N ASP A 249 -7.58 -13.20 -31.14
CA ASP A 249 -6.78 -14.07 -32.00
C ASP A 249 -5.36 -14.25 -31.46
N LEU A 250 -4.76 -13.19 -30.90
CA LEU A 250 -3.48 -13.30 -30.19
C LEU A 250 -3.59 -14.20 -28.96
N ALA A 251 -4.70 -14.10 -28.21
CA ALA A 251 -4.96 -14.96 -27.06
C ALA A 251 -5.12 -16.42 -27.48
N LYS A 252 -5.87 -16.71 -28.56
CA LYS A 252 -6.01 -18.06 -29.12
C LYS A 252 -4.68 -18.63 -29.57
N LEU A 253 -3.87 -17.85 -30.29
CA LEU A 253 -2.55 -18.24 -30.77
C LEU A 253 -1.65 -18.72 -29.61
N ASN A 254 -1.68 -17.99 -28.49
CA ASN A 254 -0.89 -18.30 -27.30
C ASN A 254 -1.59 -19.25 -26.32
N LYS A 255 -2.77 -19.79 -26.66
CA LYS A 255 -3.62 -20.61 -25.78
C LYS A 255 -3.89 -19.94 -24.43
N PHE A 256 -3.98 -18.61 -24.42
CA PHE A 256 -4.34 -17.83 -23.24
C PHE A 256 -5.87 -17.92 -23.05
N PRO A 257 -6.37 -18.39 -21.89
CA PRO A 257 -7.80 -18.63 -21.66
C PRO A 257 -8.56 -17.31 -21.40
N LEU A 258 -8.61 -16.44 -22.40
CA LEU A 258 -9.32 -15.17 -22.36
C LEU A 258 -10.83 -15.42 -22.30
N THR A 259 -11.46 -15.01 -21.19
CA THR A 259 -12.92 -15.14 -21.02
C THR A 259 -13.64 -13.81 -21.23
N ARG A 260 -13.05 -12.69 -20.79
CA ARG A 260 -13.66 -11.35 -20.91
C ARG A 260 -12.61 -10.27 -21.13
N LEU A 261 -13.00 -9.26 -21.90
CA LEU A 261 -12.20 -8.08 -22.21
C LEU A 261 -12.98 -6.84 -21.80
N TYR A 262 -12.39 -6.02 -20.95
CA TYR A 262 -13.03 -4.82 -20.37
C TYR A 262 -12.22 -3.57 -20.67
N VAL A 263 -12.92 -2.44 -20.72
CA VAL A 263 -12.35 -1.10 -20.62
C VAL A 263 -12.71 -0.53 -19.24
N VAL A 264 -11.73 0.08 -18.59
CA VAL A 264 -11.91 0.80 -17.32
C VAL A 264 -11.79 2.31 -17.57
N ASP A 265 -12.65 3.09 -16.91
CA ASP A 265 -12.73 4.55 -17.00
C ASP A 265 -11.62 5.26 -16.20
N GLY A 266 -10.36 4.94 -16.47
CA GLY A 266 -9.21 5.53 -15.80
C GLY A 266 -9.07 7.04 -16.01
N SER A 267 -9.58 7.56 -17.14
CA SER A 267 -9.62 8.98 -17.47
C SER A 267 -10.36 9.83 -16.44
N THR A 268 -11.24 9.23 -15.62
CA THR A 268 -11.93 9.91 -14.51
C THR A 268 -10.99 10.37 -13.41
N ARG A 269 -9.80 9.76 -13.31
CA ARG A 269 -8.81 10.03 -12.25
C ARG A 269 -7.52 10.62 -12.79
N SER A 270 -7.01 10.04 -13.87
CA SER A 270 -5.72 10.44 -14.43
C SER A 270 -5.66 10.20 -15.94
N SER A 271 -4.81 10.94 -16.65
CA SER A 271 -4.48 10.66 -18.05
C SER A 271 -3.43 9.56 -18.23
N HIS A 272 -2.94 8.93 -17.16
CA HIS A 272 -2.03 7.79 -17.27
C HIS A 272 -2.70 6.57 -17.92
N SER A 273 -1.98 5.94 -18.84
CA SER A 273 -2.41 4.72 -19.54
C SER A 273 -1.83 3.48 -18.90
N ASN A 274 -2.63 2.43 -18.81
CA ASN A 274 -2.18 1.12 -18.36
C ASN A 274 -3.05 0.01 -19.00
N ALA A 275 -2.59 -1.23 -18.92
CA ALA A 275 -3.35 -2.42 -19.24
C ALA A 275 -2.90 -3.54 -18.33
N TYR A 276 -3.84 -4.33 -17.84
CA TYR A 276 -3.52 -5.47 -16.98
C TYR A 276 -4.46 -6.63 -17.27
N PHE A 277 -4.06 -7.82 -16.82
CA PHE A 277 -4.93 -8.98 -16.82
C PHE A 277 -4.98 -9.55 -15.41
N TYR A 278 -6.07 -10.23 -15.11
CA TYR A 278 -6.28 -10.90 -13.84
C TYR A 278 -7.09 -12.17 -14.03
N GLY A 279 -7.19 -12.96 -12.97
CA GLY A 279 -8.01 -14.15 -12.93
C GLY A 279 -7.21 -15.43 -12.74
N PHE A 280 -7.86 -16.40 -12.10
CA PHE A 280 -7.28 -17.66 -11.69
C PHE A 280 -7.70 -18.79 -12.65
N GLY A 281 -6.75 -19.68 -12.97
CA GLY A 281 -6.98 -20.82 -13.86
C GLY A 281 -7.48 -20.40 -15.25
N ALA A 282 -8.61 -20.97 -15.67
CA ALA A 282 -9.21 -20.79 -16.99
C ALA A 282 -10.05 -19.50 -17.13
N ASN A 283 -10.26 -18.73 -16.06
CA ASN A 283 -11.09 -17.53 -16.09
C ASN A 283 -10.22 -16.27 -16.08
N LYS A 284 -9.45 -16.06 -17.16
CA LYS A 284 -8.61 -14.86 -17.30
C LYS A 284 -9.35 -13.73 -18.00
N ARG A 285 -9.12 -12.52 -17.51
CA ARG A 285 -9.74 -11.30 -18.02
C ARG A 285 -8.67 -10.26 -18.28
N ILE A 286 -8.83 -9.50 -19.36
CA ILE A 286 -7.95 -8.37 -19.69
C ILE A 286 -8.75 -7.08 -19.47
N VAL A 287 -8.10 -6.08 -18.88
CA VAL A 287 -8.62 -4.74 -18.67
C VAL A 287 -7.69 -3.74 -19.34
N LEU A 288 -8.27 -2.91 -20.19
CA LEU A 288 -7.59 -1.79 -20.85
C LEU A 288 -8.07 -0.48 -20.22
N TYR A 289 -7.17 0.46 -19.95
CA TYR A 289 -7.59 1.81 -19.58
C TYR A 289 -8.11 2.54 -20.82
N ASP A 290 -9.15 3.35 -20.68
CA ASP A 290 -9.69 4.22 -21.73
C ASP A 290 -8.70 5.30 -22.22
N THR A 291 -7.72 5.65 -21.38
CA THR A 291 -6.57 6.49 -21.71
C THR A 291 -5.55 5.80 -22.60
N LEU A 292 -5.66 4.49 -22.85
CA LEU A 292 -4.75 3.74 -23.70
C LEU A 292 -5.15 3.91 -25.17
N ASN A 293 -4.53 4.89 -25.84
CA ASN A 293 -4.73 5.25 -27.24
C ASN A 293 -6.19 5.16 -27.71
N THR A 294 -6.96 6.20 -27.41
CA THR A 294 -8.41 6.29 -27.65
C THR A 294 -8.81 5.93 -29.09
N LYS A 295 -7.94 6.21 -30.08
CA LYS A 295 -8.15 5.87 -31.50
C LYS A 295 -8.29 4.37 -31.77
N LEU A 296 -7.68 3.51 -30.95
CA LEU A 296 -7.78 2.06 -31.09
C LEU A 296 -8.99 1.47 -30.34
N LEU A 297 -9.52 2.20 -29.36
CA LEU A 297 -10.62 1.77 -28.50
C LEU A 297 -12.00 2.17 -29.04
N VAL A 298 -12.07 3.16 -29.93
CA VAL A 298 -13.29 3.67 -30.55
C VAL A 298 -13.50 3.00 -31.93
N PRO A 299 -14.72 2.53 -32.27
CA PRO A 299 -14.99 2.00 -33.61
C PRO A 299 -14.78 3.10 -34.67
N GLU A 300 -14.22 2.73 -35.84
CA GLU A 300 -13.80 3.61 -36.96
C GLU A 300 -14.85 4.59 -37.55
N GLY A 301 -16.01 4.78 -36.93
CA GLY A 301 -17.08 5.67 -37.39
C GLY A 301 -17.44 6.85 -36.48
N LYS A 302 -16.89 6.97 -35.26
CA LYS A 302 -17.28 8.04 -34.31
C LYS A 302 -16.40 9.29 -34.33
N ASP A 303 -15.13 9.20 -34.72
CA ASP A 303 -14.22 10.35 -34.74
C ASP A 303 -14.63 11.39 -35.80
N ARG A 304 -15.23 10.95 -36.92
CA ARG A 304 -15.75 11.86 -37.96
C ARG A 304 -16.92 12.75 -37.50
N ALA A 305 -17.62 12.39 -36.43
CA ALA A 305 -18.73 13.20 -35.91
C ALA A 305 -18.27 14.32 -34.96
N ALA A 306 -17.06 14.20 -34.39
CA ALA A 306 -16.48 15.21 -33.51
C ALA A 306 -15.68 16.26 -34.28
N GLU A 307 -15.04 15.88 -35.40
CA GLU A 307 -14.33 16.83 -36.29
C GLU A 307 -15.28 17.68 -37.17
N GLY A 308 -16.59 17.38 -37.16
CA GLY A 308 -17.61 18.12 -37.93
C GLY A 308 -18.30 19.26 -37.17
N LYS A 309 -17.78 19.65 -36.00
CA LYS A 309 -18.27 20.80 -35.22
C LYS A 309 -17.10 21.67 -34.75
N GLU A 310 -16.38 22.23 -35.71
CA GLU A 310 -15.73 23.55 -35.54
C GLU A 310 -16.68 24.65 -36.01
#